data_AF-A0A972VF31-F1
#
_entry.id   AF-A0A972VF31-F1
#
_cell.length_a   1.000
_cell.length_b   1.000
_cell.length_c   1.000
_cell.angle_alpha   90.00
_cell.angle_beta   90.00
_cell.angle_gamma   90.00
#
_symmetry.space_group_name_H-M   'P 1'
#
loop_
_entity.id
_entity.type
_entity.pdbx_description
1 polymer ?
#
loop_
_entity_poly.entity_id
_entity_poly.type
_entity_poly.pdbx_seq_one_letter_code
_entity_poly.pdbx_strand_id
1 'polypeptide(L)'
;MRSSAINIQSISYIDLRKYNVLILPNSSGLDRIIDDKASNNIKRWIEAGGTLIASGSSAVFATDKERGLSSVRLRRNVLEDLSIYEEALQREMNARDVKIDPNEIWGTPKTAMAKAETEGQPPEDTKTETPKKDKGKENIETLKRTDQWQRTFSPGGVFLAGHVNTEHWLGFGLEERLPLMLMGSYAFMSKHPVSTVVRLDDKETLRMSGLLWPEAKDRLANSAYATVESVGRGQVILFATDPTFRTWLPGMQRLFFNAVLLGPGMVTSQPIPW
;
A
#
# COMPACT_ATOMS: atom_id res chain seq x y z
N MET A 1 1.33 -20.65 19.61
CA MET A 1 0.69 -19.32 19.46
C MET A 1 -0.56 -19.30 20.32
N ARG A 2 -0.71 -18.32 21.22
CA ARG A 2 -1.94 -18.15 22.02
C ARG A 2 -2.84 -17.14 21.32
N SER A 3 -4.08 -17.50 21.08
CA SER A 3 -5.11 -16.59 20.55
C SER A 3 -6.16 -16.30 21.62
N SER A 4 -6.84 -15.17 21.50
CA SER A 4 -7.96 -14.80 22.36
C SER A 4 -8.93 -13.95 21.56
N ALA A 5 -10.22 -14.26 21.65
CA ALA A 5 -11.26 -13.44 21.06
C ALA A 5 -11.53 -12.23 21.97
N ILE A 6 -11.63 -11.04 21.38
CA ILE A 6 -11.95 -9.80 22.07
C ILE A 6 -13.31 -9.31 21.59
N ASN A 7 -14.22 -9.00 22.51
CA ASN A 7 -15.45 -8.30 22.14
C ASN A 7 -15.10 -6.85 21.80
N ILE A 8 -15.34 -6.46 20.55
CA ILE A 8 -15.03 -5.12 20.04
C ILE A 8 -15.77 -4.00 20.80
N GLN A 9 -16.96 -4.26 21.35
CA GLN A 9 -17.71 -3.28 22.14
C GLN A 9 -17.02 -2.94 23.47
N SER A 10 -16.18 -3.83 23.98
CA SER A 10 -15.45 -3.65 25.23
C SER A 10 -14.01 -3.18 25.02
N ILE A 11 -13.57 -2.96 23.76
CA ILE A 11 -12.16 -2.72 23.43
C ILE A 11 -11.56 -1.53 24.19
N SER A 12 -12.37 -0.50 24.46
CA SER A 12 -11.97 0.70 25.20
C SER A 12 -11.56 0.43 26.66
N TYR A 13 -12.01 -0.68 27.25
CA TYR A 13 -11.77 -1.05 28.64
C TYR A 13 -10.77 -2.21 28.79
N ILE A 14 -10.34 -2.81 27.68
CA ILE A 14 -9.42 -3.94 27.69
C ILE A 14 -7.98 -3.43 27.69
N ASP A 15 -7.15 -4.05 28.53
CA ASP A 15 -5.72 -3.77 28.54
C ASP A 15 -5.04 -4.40 27.32
N LEU A 16 -4.86 -3.60 26.26
CA LEU A 16 -4.24 -4.04 25.01
C LEU A 16 -2.76 -4.44 25.18
N ARG A 17 -2.08 -4.03 26.28
CA ARG A 17 -0.68 -4.39 26.55
C ARG A 17 -0.48 -5.90 26.73
N LYS A 18 -1.55 -6.65 26.99
CA LYS A 18 -1.53 -8.12 27.07
C LYS A 18 -1.41 -8.80 25.71
N TYR A 19 -1.55 -8.04 24.61
CA TYR A 19 -1.57 -8.54 23.24
C TYR A 19 -0.46 -7.88 22.41
N ASN A 20 0.11 -8.68 21.52
CA ASN A 20 1.17 -8.28 20.58
C ASN A 20 0.59 -7.99 19.18
N VAL A 21 -0.36 -8.81 18.74
CA VAL A 21 -1.03 -8.69 17.45
C VAL A 21 -2.53 -8.54 17.66
N LEU A 22 -3.11 -7.52 17.03
CA LEU A 22 -4.56 -7.31 16.95
C LEU A 22 -4.99 -7.52 15.51
N ILE A 23 -5.91 -8.45 15.28
CA ILE A 23 -6.44 -8.75 13.96
C ILE A 23 -7.87 -8.23 13.87
N LEU A 24 -8.11 -7.28 12.98
CA LEU A 24 -9.43 -6.78 12.61
C LEU A 24 -9.84 -7.45 11.29
N PRO A 25 -10.58 -8.58 11.34
CA PRO A 25 -11.07 -9.22 10.13
C PRO A 25 -12.04 -8.28 9.40
N ASN A 26 -12.31 -8.54 8.12
CA ASN A 26 -13.27 -7.78 7.32
C ASN A 26 -14.63 -7.68 8.04
N SER A 27 -14.94 -6.49 8.55
CA SER A 27 -16.16 -6.21 9.31
C SER A 27 -16.72 -4.86 8.87
N SER A 28 -18.04 -4.80 8.74
CA SER A 28 -18.75 -3.55 8.42
C SER A 28 -19.21 -2.86 9.70
N GLY A 29 -19.31 -1.53 9.66
CA GLY A 29 -19.88 -0.75 10.77
C GLY A 29 -18.95 -0.52 11.95
N LEU A 30 -17.64 -0.78 11.82
CA LEU A 30 -16.66 -0.45 12.88
C LEU A 30 -16.71 1.03 13.28
N ASP A 31 -17.03 1.94 12.34
CA ASP A 31 -17.20 3.36 12.62
C ASP A 31 -18.27 3.67 13.68
N ARG A 32 -19.25 2.78 13.86
CA ARG A 32 -20.34 2.93 14.83
C ARG A 32 -20.00 2.35 16.20
N ILE A 33 -18.97 1.52 16.27
CA ILE A 33 -18.61 0.74 17.46
C ILE A 33 -17.32 1.27 18.09
N ILE A 34 -16.33 1.61 17.26
CA ILE A 34 -15.05 2.15 17.69
C ILE A 34 -15.16 3.67 17.66
N ASP A 35 -15.34 4.25 18.85
CA ASP A 35 -15.32 5.70 19.07
C ASP A 35 -13.89 6.27 19.05
N ASP A 36 -13.76 7.59 19.11
CA ASP A 36 -12.45 8.27 19.08
C ASP A 36 -11.56 7.85 20.27
N LYS A 37 -12.16 7.53 21.41
CA LYS A 37 -11.43 7.03 22.59
C LYS A 37 -10.81 5.67 22.31
N ALA A 38 -11.58 4.74 21.75
CA ALA A 38 -11.10 3.43 21.34
C ALA A 38 -10.02 3.55 20.26
N SER A 39 -10.24 4.38 19.23
CA SER A 39 -9.24 4.64 18.18
C SER A 39 -7.94 5.17 18.75
N ASN A 40 -8.00 6.13 19.69
CA ASN A 40 -6.81 6.66 20.36
C ASN A 40 -6.10 5.61 21.22
N ASN A 41 -6.84 4.73 21.91
CA ASN A 41 -6.25 3.63 22.67
C ASN A 41 -5.52 2.65 21.75
N ILE A 42 -6.13 2.27 20.63
CA ILE A 42 -5.51 1.41 19.61
C ILE A 42 -4.26 2.09 19.04
N LYS A 43 -4.34 3.38 18.71
CA LYS A 43 -3.21 4.16 18.20
C LYS A 43 -2.02 4.15 19.17
N ARG A 44 -2.26 4.47 20.45
CA ARG A 44 -1.21 4.45 21.50
C ARG A 44 -0.62 3.05 21.67
N TRP A 45 -1.43 2.00 21.57
CA TRP A 45 -0.95 0.63 21.65
C TRP A 45 -0.07 0.27 20.46
N ILE A 46 -0.42 0.69 19.24
CA ILE A 46 0.45 0.54 18.05
C ILE A 46 1.75 1.31 18.27
N GLU A 47 1.70 2.58 18.64
CA GLU A 47 2.89 3.40 18.89
C GLU A 47 3.82 2.79 19.95
N ALA A 48 3.28 2.04 20.92
CA ALA A 48 4.02 1.34 21.96
C ALA A 48 4.64 -0.01 21.51
N GLY A 49 4.39 -0.47 20.29
CA GLY A 49 4.94 -1.72 19.75
C GLY A 49 3.91 -2.69 19.17
N GLY A 50 2.61 -2.41 19.28
CA GLY A 50 1.55 -3.28 18.79
C GLY A 50 1.58 -3.47 17.27
N THR A 51 1.21 -4.66 16.80
CA THR A 51 1.00 -4.95 15.37
C THR A 51 -0.51 -5.01 15.09
N LEU A 52 -1.04 -4.02 14.36
CA LEU A 52 -2.42 -4.04 13.88
C LEU A 52 -2.47 -4.68 12.49
N ILE A 53 -3.30 -5.70 12.31
CA ILE A 53 -3.59 -6.32 11.01
C ILE A 53 -5.07 -6.10 10.70
N ALA A 54 -5.39 -5.43 9.59
CA ALA A 54 -6.77 -5.21 9.18
C ALA A 54 -7.01 -5.63 7.74
N SER A 55 -8.18 -6.20 7.45
CA SER A 55 -8.54 -6.64 6.09
C SER A 55 -9.88 -6.09 5.63
N GLY A 56 -10.02 -5.86 4.32
CA GLY A 56 -11.27 -5.42 3.70
C GLY A 56 -11.80 -4.11 4.27
N SER A 57 -13.06 -4.12 4.73
CA SER A 57 -13.72 -2.94 5.28
C SER A 57 -13.08 -2.46 6.59
N SER A 58 -12.42 -3.35 7.34
CA SER A 58 -11.66 -2.97 8.53
C SER A 58 -10.35 -2.28 8.17
N ALA A 59 -9.75 -2.62 7.03
CA ALA A 59 -8.62 -1.86 6.50
C ALA A 59 -9.07 -0.46 6.06
N VAL A 60 -10.25 -0.34 5.43
CA VAL A 60 -10.85 0.96 5.09
C VAL A 60 -11.03 1.85 6.33
N PHE A 61 -11.52 1.28 7.43
CA PHE A 61 -11.63 1.99 8.72
C PHE A 61 -10.27 2.58 9.17
N ALA A 62 -9.17 1.83 9.02
CA ALA A 62 -7.84 2.30 9.38
C ALA A 62 -7.27 3.38 8.43
N THR A 63 -7.78 3.49 7.20
CA THR A 63 -7.37 4.53 6.23
C THR A 63 -7.95 5.90 6.49
N ASP A 64 -8.86 6.03 7.47
CA ASP A 64 -9.48 7.31 7.78
C ASP A 64 -8.47 8.30 8.39
N LYS A 65 -8.44 9.51 7.82
CA LYS A 65 -7.49 10.56 8.23
C LYS A 65 -7.78 11.04 9.65
N GLU A 66 -9.04 11.10 10.05
CA GLU A 66 -9.44 11.59 11.37
C GLU A 66 -8.97 10.68 12.50
N ARG A 67 -8.86 9.37 12.22
CA ARG A 67 -8.41 8.37 13.19
C ARG A 67 -6.91 8.28 13.32
N GLY A 68 -6.18 8.65 12.27
CA GLY A 68 -4.72 8.70 12.29
C GLY A 68 -4.06 7.35 12.60
N LEU A 69 -4.68 6.23 12.20
CA LEU A 69 -4.13 4.88 12.37
C LEU A 69 -3.13 4.51 11.26
N SER A 70 -3.37 4.97 10.04
CA SER A 70 -2.49 4.74 8.89
C SER A 70 -2.42 5.99 8.00
N SER A 71 -1.39 6.08 7.17
CA SER A 71 -1.20 7.03 6.07
C SER A 71 -1.74 6.54 4.73
N VAL A 72 -2.13 5.26 4.62
CA VAL A 72 -2.81 4.71 3.45
C VAL A 72 -4.16 5.38 3.29
N ARG A 73 -4.51 5.74 2.05
CA ARG A 73 -5.79 6.40 1.75
C ARG A 73 -6.52 5.67 0.64
N LEU A 74 -7.84 5.77 0.65
CA LEU A 74 -8.63 5.38 -0.51
C LEU A 74 -8.43 6.38 -1.65
N ARG A 75 -8.36 5.90 -2.89
CA ARG A 75 -8.29 6.75 -4.09
C ARG A 75 -9.31 7.90 -4.08
N ARG A 76 -10.56 7.61 -3.69
CA ARG A 76 -11.66 8.59 -3.60
C ARG A 76 -11.39 9.76 -2.63
N ASN A 77 -10.54 9.56 -1.63
CA ASN A 77 -10.21 10.56 -0.62
C ASN A 77 -8.98 11.42 -1.02
N VAL A 78 -8.28 11.06 -2.10
CA VAL A 78 -7.02 11.70 -2.53
C VAL A 78 -7.04 12.11 -4.00
N LEU A 79 -8.24 12.34 -4.55
CA LEU A 79 -8.40 12.76 -5.94
C LEU A 79 -7.73 14.12 -6.23
N GLU A 80 -7.60 14.97 -5.22
CA GLU A 80 -6.96 16.30 -5.33
C GLU A 80 -5.42 16.19 -5.32
N ASP A 81 -4.88 15.16 -4.66
CA ASP A 81 -3.44 14.92 -4.51
C ASP A 81 -2.94 13.77 -5.39
N LEU A 82 -3.68 13.40 -6.44
CA LEU A 82 -3.41 12.16 -7.20
C LEU A 82 -2.01 12.15 -7.82
N SER A 83 -1.52 13.31 -8.26
CA SER A 83 -0.16 13.47 -8.82
C SER A 83 0.94 13.05 -7.84
N ILE A 84 0.77 13.31 -6.54
CA ILE A 84 1.74 12.93 -5.50
C ILE A 84 1.80 11.39 -5.37
N TYR A 85 0.65 10.73 -5.46
CA TYR A 85 0.57 9.27 -5.39
C TYR A 85 1.06 8.61 -6.68
N GLU A 86 0.81 9.22 -7.85
CA GLU A 86 1.37 8.78 -9.13
C GLU A 86 2.89 8.90 -9.14
N GLU A 87 3.44 10.00 -8.64
CA GLU A 87 4.89 10.16 -8.49
C GLU A 87 5.47 9.10 -7.54
N ALA A 88 4.83 8.85 -6.39
CA ALA A 88 5.24 7.81 -5.46
C ALA A 88 5.21 6.41 -6.10
N LEU A 89 4.19 6.12 -6.91
CA LEU A 89 4.09 4.88 -7.69
C LEU A 89 5.25 4.76 -8.68
N GLN A 90 5.53 5.81 -9.45
CA GLN A 90 6.61 5.80 -10.44
C GLN A 90 7.97 5.61 -9.76
N ARG A 91 8.21 6.26 -8.62
CA ARG A 91 9.43 6.03 -7.83
C ARG A 91 9.54 4.58 -7.36
N GLU A 92 8.44 3.98 -6.90
CA GLU A 92 8.42 2.56 -6.50
C GLU A 92 8.71 1.63 -7.68
N MET A 93 8.11 1.88 -8.85
CA MET A 93 8.35 1.07 -10.06
C MET A 93 9.79 1.19 -10.55
N ASN A 94 10.33 2.42 -10.60
CA ASN A 94 11.71 2.68 -11.00
C ASN A 94 12.72 2.04 -10.04
N ALA A 95 12.40 1.98 -8.73
CA ALA A 95 13.26 1.34 -7.75
C ALA A 95 13.36 -0.19 -7.92
N ARG A 96 12.45 -0.83 -8.67
CA ARG A 96 12.48 -2.29 -8.90
C ARG A 96 13.43 -2.71 -10.03
N ASP A 97 13.60 -1.90 -11.07
CA ASP A 97 14.45 -2.21 -12.24
C ASP A 97 15.67 -1.29 -12.31
N VAL A 98 16.41 -1.18 -11.20
CA VAL A 98 17.64 -0.38 -11.16
C VAL A 98 18.81 -1.24 -11.62
N LYS A 99 19.24 -1.05 -12.86
CA LYS A 99 20.52 -1.58 -13.35
C LYS A 99 21.61 -0.55 -13.06
N ILE A 100 22.41 -0.83 -12.03
CA ILE A 100 23.53 0.02 -11.66
C ILE A 100 24.72 -0.31 -12.57
N ASP A 101 25.16 0.63 -13.41
CA ASP A 101 26.47 0.55 -14.06
C ASP A 101 27.53 1.14 -13.09
N PRO A 102 28.47 0.33 -12.56
CA PRO A 102 29.52 0.82 -11.68
C PRO A 102 30.39 1.90 -12.32
N ASN A 103 30.53 1.92 -13.65
CA ASN A 103 31.32 2.94 -14.35
C ASN A 103 30.62 4.29 -14.41
N GLU A 104 29.28 4.35 -14.39
CA GLU A 104 28.56 5.62 -14.30
C GLU A 104 28.67 6.22 -12.90
N ILE A 105 28.75 5.39 -11.86
CA ILE A 105 28.82 5.85 -10.46
C ILE A 105 30.26 6.19 -10.06
N TRP A 106 31.21 5.31 -10.39
CA TRP A 106 32.59 5.37 -9.90
C TRP A 106 33.62 5.68 -10.99
N GLY A 107 33.23 5.61 -12.25
CA GLY A 107 34.13 5.91 -13.36
C GLY A 107 34.47 7.40 -13.39
N THR A 108 35.67 7.71 -13.82
CA THR A 108 36.03 9.09 -14.17
C THR A 108 35.11 9.55 -15.32
N PRO A 109 34.46 10.73 -15.23
CA PRO A 109 33.60 11.21 -16.30
C PRO A 109 34.39 11.22 -17.61
N LYS A 110 33.91 10.45 -18.60
CA LYS A 110 34.55 10.32 -19.94
C LYS A 110 34.81 11.67 -20.61
N THR A 111 34.11 12.73 -20.19
CA THR A 111 34.30 14.11 -20.63
C THR A 111 35.66 14.70 -20.26
N ALA A 112 36.38 14.18 -19.24
CA ALA A 112 37.71 14.67 -18.89
C ALA A 112 38.81 14.19 -19.85
N MET A 113 38.59 13.09 -20.59
CA MET A 113 39.52 12.61 -21.63
C MET A 113 39.12 13.06 -23.05
N ALA A 114 37.83 13.31 -23.30
CA ALA A 114 37.35 13.78 -24.60
C ALA A 114 37.52 15.31 -24.80
N LYS A 115 37.80 16.09 -23.74
CA LYS A 115 38.02 17.55 -23.85
C LYS A 115 39.41 17.95 -24.35
N ALA A 116 40.31 17.01 -24.63
CA ALA A 116 41.65 17.31 -25.14
C ALA A 116 41.76 17.34 -26.68
N GLU A 117 40.75 16.91 -27.43
CA GLU A 117 40.88 16.75 -28.90
C GLU A 117 39.75 17.34 -29.75
N THR A 118 38.88 18.21 -29.20
CA THR A 118 37.90 18.91 -30.05
C THR A 118 37.47 20.25 -29.46
N GLU A 119 38.35 21.25 -29.53
CA GLU A 119 37.94 22.66 -29.46
C GLU A 119 37.48 23.10 -30.86
N GLY A 120 36.18 23.32 -31.04
CA GLY A 120 35.69 23.77 -32.34
C GLY A 120 34.19 23.83 -32.59
N GLN A 121 33.33 24.10 -31.61
CA GLN A 121 32.00 24.69 -31.91
C GLN A 121 31.34 25.30 -30.66
N PRO A 122 30.63 26.44 -30.76
CA PRO A 122 29.96 27.07 -29.63
C PRO A 122 28.75 26.24 -29.18
N PRO A 123 28.35 26.28 -27.89
CA PRO A 123 27.17 25.55 -27.44
C PRO A 123 25.90 26.23 -27.96
N GLU A 124 25.12 25.52 -28.78
CA GLU A 124 23.70 25.82 -28.96
C GLU A 124 22.98 25.58 -27.62
N ASP A 125 22.31 26.63 -27.13
CA ASP A 125 21.42 26.59 -25.97
C ASP A 125 20.20 25.71 -26.28
N THR A 126 20.36 24.39 -26.19
CA THR A 126 19.22 23.48 -26.08
C THR A 126 18.70 23.59 -24.66
N LYS A 127 17.87 24.61 -24.43
CA LYS A 127 16.92 24.61 -23.32
C LYS A 127 16.08 23.34 -23.48
N THR A 128 16.42 22.32 -22.71
CA THR A 128 15.49 21.23 -22.41
C THR A 128 14.34 21.86 -21.64
N GLU A 129 13.38 22.40 -22.39
CA GLU A 129 12.03 22.62 -21.92
C GLU A 129 11.53 21.25 -21.50
N THR A 130 11.72 20.93 -20.22
CA THR A 130 10.80 20.04 -19.54
C THR A 130 9.41 20.59 -19.87
N PRO A 131 8.53 19.82 -20.52
CA PRO A 131 7.17 20.26 -20.66
C PRO A 131 6.65 20.29 -19.23
N LYS A 132 6.64 21.49 -18.64
CA LYS A 132 5.72 21.84 -17.56
C LYS A 132 4.35 21.61 -18.15
N LYS A 133 3.88 20.38 -18.04
CA LYS A 133 2.47 20.05 -18.18
C LYS A 133 1.82 20.68 -16.96
N ASP A 134 1.54 21.98 -17.07
CA ASP A 134 0.45 22.64 -16.38
C ASP A 134 -0.84 21.92 -16.80
N LYS A 135 -1.05 20.71 -16.26
CA LYS A 135 -2.38 20.11 -16.15
C LYS A 135 -3.08 20.81 -14.99
N GLY A 136 -3.30 22.12 -15.18
CA GLY A 136 -4.11 22.91 -14.28
C GLY A 136 -5.48 22.25 -14.20
N LYS A 137 -5.78 21.69 -13.02
CA LYS A 137 -7.13 21.31 -12.58
C LYS A 137 -7.94 20.65 -13.72
N GLU A 138 -7.60 19.44 -14.13
CA GLU A 138 -8.64 18.57 -14.66
C GLU A 138 -9.79 18.63 -13.64
N ASN A 139 -10.93 19.15 -14.09
CA ASN A 139 -11.96 19.75 -13.24
C ASN A 139 -12.29 18.78 -12.10
N ILE A 140 -11.91 19.11 -10.85
CA ILE A 140 -11.92 18.15 -9.71
C ILE A 140 -13.31 17.50 -9.55
N GLU A 141 -14.36 18.26 -9.86
CA GLU A 141 -15.74 17.76 -9.90
C GLU A 141 -15.94 16.64 -10.93
N THR A 142 -15.34 16.77 -12.11
CA THR A 142 -15.37 15.71 -13.12
C THR A 142 -14.63 14.47 -12.67
N LEU A 143 -13.48 14.60 -11.98
CA LEU A 143 -12.76 13.46 -11.40
C LEU A 143 -13.59 12.78 -10.31
N LYS A 144 -14.23 13.57 -9.43
CA LYS A 144 -15.14 13.07 -8.39
C LYS A 144 -16.34 12.33 -9.00
N ARG A 145 -16.96 12.89 -10.04
CA ARG A 145 -18.06 12.26 -10.78
C ARG A 145 -17.63 10.97 -11.47
N THR A 146 -16.45 10.97 -12.10
CA THR A 146 -15.90 9.79 -12.77
C THR A 146 -15.59 8.68 -11.77
N ASP A 147 -14.92 8.97 -10.64
CA ASP A 147 -14.67 7.96 -9.59
C ASP A 147 -15.98 7.42 -9.00
N GLN A 148 -16.98 8.29 -8.76
CA GLN A 148 -18.29 7.87 -8.30
C GLN A 148 -18.98 6.92 -9.28
N TRP A 149 -18.93 7.22 -10.58
CA TRP A 149 -19.47 6.34 -11.61
C TRP A 149 -18.71 5.01 -11.68
N GLN A 150 -17.37 5.05 -11.71
CA GLN A 150 -16.50 3.85 -11.74
C GLN A 150 -16.73 2.93 -10.53
N ARG A 151 -17.05 3.49 -9.36
CA ARG A 151 -17.35 2.72 -8.13
C ARG A 151 -18.60 1.83 -8.24
N THR A 152 -19.51 2.15 -9.15
CA THR A 152 -20.68 1.30 -9.44
C THR A 152 -20.24 -0.07 -9.95
N PHE A 153 -19.13 -0.10 -10.69
CA PHE A 153 -18.53 -1.32 -11.20
C PHE A 153 -17.60 -1.92 -10.14
N SER A 154 -18.20 -2.61 -9.17
CA SER A 154 -17.48 -3.28 -8.08
C SER A 154 -17.33 -4.77 -8.38
N PRO A 155 -16.18 -5.25 -8.90
CA PRO A 155 -15.96 -6.66 -9.16
C PRO A 155 -15.98 -7.48 -7.86
N GLY A 156 -16.67 -8.62 -7.90
CA GLY A 156 -16.70 -9.59 -6.81
C GLY A 156 -16.26 -10.96 -7.32
N GLY A 157 -15.29 -11.57 -6.64
CA GLY A 157 -14.81 -12.91 -6.99
C GLY A 157 -13.94 -12.95 -8.25
N VAL A 158 -13.31 -11.82 -8.60
CA VAL A 158 -12.39 -11.73 -9.74
C VAL A 158 -10.97 -12.06 -9.26
N PHE A 159 -10.24 -12.82 -10.07
CA PHE A 159 -8.82 -13.07 -9.83
C PHE A 159 -7.99 -12.04 -10.59
N LEU A 160 -7.25 -11.26 -9.84
CA LEU A 160 -6.35 -10.22 -10.34
C LEU A 160 -4.91 -10.66 -10.12
N ALA A 161 -4.03 -10.22 -11.00
CA ALA A 161 -2.61 -10.36 -10.78
C ALA A 161 -2.12 -9.28 -9.81
N GLY A 162 -1.29 -9.68 -8.84
CA GLY A 162 -0.59 -8.78 -7.95
C GLY A 162 0.91 -9.00 -8.03
N HIS A 163 1.66 -7.92 -8.14
CA HIS A 163 3.10 -7.94 -7.99
C HIS A 163 3.50 -7.87 -6.53
N VAL A 164 4.33 -8.83 -6.11
CA VAL A 164 4.85 -8.95 -4.74
C VAL A 164 6.29 -8.46 -4.70
N ASN A 165 6.60 -7.59 -3.75
CA ASN A 165 7.97 -7.29 -3.37
C ASN A 165 8.52 -8.45 -2.52
N THR A 166 9.30 -9.33 -3.14
CA THR A 166 9.90 -10.52 -2.51
C THR A 166 11.05 -10.19 -1.56
N GLU A 167 11.66 -9.01 -1.70
CA GLU A 167 12.71 -8.51 -0.79
C GLU A 167 12.13 -8.03 0.55
N HIS A 168 10.84 -7.68 0.56
CA HIS A 168 10.15 -7.29 1.78
C HIS A 168 9.78 -8.53 2.60
N TRP A 169 10.01 -8.50 3.91
CA TRP A 169 9.78 -9.64 4.82
C TRP A 169 8.37 -10.23 4.75
N LEU A 170 7.35 -9.39 4.55
CA LEU A 170 5.96 -9.84 4.40
C LEU A 170 5.77 -10.68 3.12
N GLY A 171 6.53 -10.41 2.07
CA GLY A 171 6.55 -11.15 0.80
C GLY A 171 7.39 -12.43 0.82
N PHE A 172 8.03 -12.77 1.96
CA PHE A 172 8.94 -13.91 2.03
C PHE A 172 8.26 -15.24 1.66
N GLY A 173 8.89 -15.99 0.76
CA GLY A 173 8.39 -17.28 0.29
C GLY A 173 7.19 -17.19 -0.66
N LEU A 174 6.94 -16.02 -1.26
CA LEU A 174 6.01 -15.82 -2.37
C LEU A 174 6.78 -15.59 -3.67
N GLU A 175 6.10 -15.82 -4.79
CA GLU A 175 6.59 -15.47 -6.12
C GLU A 175 6.31 -13.99 -6.42
N GLU A 176 7.06 -13.41 -7.37
CA GLU A 176 6.92 -12.00 -7.78
C GLU A 176 5.54 -11.66 -8.31
N ARG A 177 4.81 -12.66 -8.83
CA ARG A 177 3.46 -12.48 -9.38
C ARG A 177 2.50 -13.47 -8.74
N LEU A 178 1.53 -12.93 -8.00
CA LEU A 178 0.60 -13.70 -7.18
C LEU A 178 -0.85 -13.50 -7.68
N PRO A 179 -1.64 -14.58 -7.89
CA PRO A 179 -3.08 -14.45 -8.07
C PRO A 179 -3.74 -13.98 -6.76
N LEU A 180 -4.54 -12.92 -6.87
CA LEU A 180 -5.27 -12.31 -5.77
C LEU A 180 -6.77 -12.38 -6.05
N MET A 181 -7.54 -12.85 -5.07
CA MET A 181 -8.99 -12.73 -5.13
C MET A 181 -9.43 -11.36 -4.63
N LEU A 182 -10.00 -10.56 -5.53
CA LEU A 182 -10.61 -9.30 -5.15
C LEU A 182 -12.12 -9.47 -4.92
N MET A 183 -12.57 -9.01 -3.76
CA MET A 183 -13.97 -8.83 -3.41
C MET A 183 -14.19 -7.36 -3.05
N GLY A 184 -14.82 -6.62 -3.96
CA GLY A 184 -15.19 -5.23 -3.73
C GLY A 184 -14.43 -4.26 -4.62
N SER A 185 -14.41 -3.00 -4.21
CA SER A 185 -13.94 -1.89 -5.03
C SER A 185 -12.99 -0.95 -4.26
N TYR A 186 -12.33 -1.45 -3.22
CA TYR A 186 -11.37 -0.65 -2.47
C TYR A 186 -10.05 -0.54 -3.25
N ALA A 187 -9.74 0.68 -3.69
CA ALA A 187 -8.46 1.02 -4.31
C ALA A 187 -7.63 1.80 -3.29
N PHE A 188 -6.61 1.15 -2.73
CA PHE A 188 -5.71 1.78 -1.76
C PHE A 188 -4.57 2.50 -2.48
N MET A 189 -4.30 3.71 -2.02
CA MET A 189 -3.19 4.54 -2.46
C MET A 189 -2.21 4.67 -1.31
N SER A 190 -0.96 4.36 -1.59
CA SER A 190 0.16 4.41 -0.64
C SER A 190 1.20 5.40 -1.15
N LYS A 191 1.86 6.08 -0.21
CA LYS A 191 3.03 6.91 -0.43
C LYS A 191 3.98 6.73 0.75
N HIS A 192 5.26 7.08 0.56
CA HIS A 192 6.23 7.09 1.66
C HIS A 192 5.66 7.88 2.87
N PRO A 193 5.69 7.34 4.09
CA PRO A 193 6.53 6.24 4.60
C PRO A 193 5.94 4.82 4.49
N VAL A 194 4.79 4.62 3.83
CA VAL A 194 4.16 3.29 3.70
C VAL A 194 4.91 2.42 2.69
N SER A 195 5.22 1.19 3.07
CA SER A 195 5.76 0.16 2.19
C SER A 195 4.64 -0.64 1.54
N THR A 196 4.58 -0.67 0.20
CA THR A 196 3.63 -1.50 -0.54
C THR A 196 4.26 -2.84 -0.86
N VAL A 197 3.78 -3.89 -0.20
CA VAL A 197 4.34 -5.24 -0.36
C VAL A 197 3.71 -5.95 -1.54
N VAL A 198 2.40 -5.79 -1.70
CA VAL A 198 1.68 -6.35 -2.83
C VAL A 198 0.92 -5.23 -3.50
N ARG A 199 1.17 -5.02 -4.79
CA ARG A 199 0.52 -4.02 -5.63
C ARG A 199 -0.20 -4.73 -6.77
N LEU A 200 -1.40 -4.26 -7.12
CA LEU A 200 -2.11 -4.78 -8.27
C LEU A 200 -1.35 -4.45 -9.55
N ASP A 201 -1.43 -5.38 -10.51
CA ASP A 201 -0.78 -5.27 -11.82
C ASP A 201 -1.27 -4.05 -12.63
N ASP A 202 -0.55 -3.76 -13.71
CA ASP A 202 -0.92 -2.71 -14.68
C ASP A 202 -2.26 -3.01 -15.36
N LYS A 203 -2.89 -1.96 -15.89
CA LYS A 203 -4.20 -2.09 -16.55
C LYS A 203 -4.23 -3.21 -17.56
N GLU A 204 -3.18 -3.49 -18.32
CA GLU A 204 -3.19 -4.51 -19.37
C GLU A 204 -3.20 -5.94 -18.79
N THR A 205 -2.33 -6.19 -17.82
CA THR A 205 -2.01 -7.50 -17.22
C THR A 205 -2.82 -7.85 -15.98
N LEU A 206 -3.59 -6.90 -15.44
CA LEU A 206 -4.32 -7.01 -14.18
C LEU A 206 -5.30 -8.18 -14.09
N ARG A 207 -6.02 -8.49 -15.16
CA ARG A 207 -7.09 -9.51 -15.12
C ARG A 207 -6.52 -10.89 -15.43
N MET A 208 -6.54 -11.79 -14.44
CA MET A 208 -6.27 -13.21 -14.67
C MET A 208 -7.54 -13.96 -15.09
N SER A 209 -8.61 -13.85 -14.30
CA SER A 209 -9.90 -14.50 -14.62
C SER A 209 -11.08 -13.82 -13.91
N GLY A 210 -12.30 -14.09 -14.38
CA GLY A 210 -13.53 -13.47 -13.88
C GLY A 210 -13.96 -12.21 -14.64
N LEU A 211 -15.12 -11.67 -14.26
CA LEU A 211 -15.71 -10.49 -14.89
C LEU A 211 -15.11 -9.20 -14.33
N LEU A 212 -14.26 -8.53 -15.10
CA LEU A 212 -13.69 -7.22 -14.76
C LEU A 212 -14.11 -6.18 -15.79
N TRP A 213 -14.95 -5.23 -15.38
CA TRP A 213 -15.32 -4.08 -16.19
C TRP A 213 -14.10 -3.20 -16.51
N PRO A 214 -14.00 -2.61 -17.72
CA PRO A 214 -12.94 -1.67 -18.06
C PRO A 214 -12.78 -0.53 -17.05
N GLU A 215 -13.90 0.01 -16.55
CA GLU A 215 -13.97 1.08 -15.56
C GLU A 215 -13.39 0.65 -14.21
N ALA A 216 -13.66 -0.58 -13.80
CA ALA A 216 -13.10 -1.16 -12.59
C ALA A 216 -11.60 -1.43 -12.77
N LYS A 217 -11.20 -1.90 -13.96
CA LYS A 217 -9.80 -2.13 -14.35
C LYS A 217 -8.98 -0.84 -14.21
N ASP A 218 -9.50 0.27 -14.74
CA ASP A 218 -8.87 1.59 -14.65
C ASP A 218 -8.69 2.07 -13.22
N ARG A 219 -9.67 1.81 -12.37
CA ARG A 219 -9.66 2.26 -10.99
C ARG A 219 -8.76 1.43 -10.08
N LEU A 220 -8.63 0.13 -10.36
CA LEU A 220 -7.89 -0.83 -9.53
C LEU A 220 -6.44 -1.01 -9.97
N ALA A 221 -6.11 -0.74 -11.22
CA ALA A 221 -4.74 -0.84 -11.73
C ALA A 221 -3.77 -0.07 -10.84
N ASN A 222 -2.61 -0.69 -10.57
CA ASN A 222 -1.56 -0.14 -9.72
C ASN A 222 -1.95 0.22 -8.29
N SER A 223 -3.16 -0.10 -7.82
CA SER A 223 -3.54 0.13 -6.43
C SER A 223 -2.85 -0.85 -5.48
N ALA A 224 -2.64 -0.42 -4.24
CA ALA A 224 -2.01 -1.26 -3.22
C ALA A 224 -2.98 -2.34 -2.73
N TYR A 225 -2.52 -3.59 -2.65
CA TYR A 225 -3.28 -4.70 -2.08
C TYR A 225 -2.86 -4.96 -0.63
N ALA A 226 -1.55 -5.07 -0.37
CA ALA A 226 -1.00 -5.25 0.96
C ALA A 226 0.02 -4.17 1.27
N THR A 227 -0.16 -3.50 2.41
CA THR A 227 0.70 -2.40 2.84
C THR A 227 1.17 -2.61 4.26
N VAL A 228 2.39 -2.15 4.55
CA VAL A 228 2.99 -2.15 5.87
C VAL A 228 3.44 -0.74 6.18
N GLU A 229 3.05 -0.23 7.34
CA GLU A 229 3.41 1.10 7.81
C GLU A 229 3.97 1.00 9.22
N SER A 230 5.13 1.63 9.45
CA SER A 230 5.72 1.75 10.79
C SER A 230 5.09 2.92 11.52
N VAL A 231 4.58 2.69 12.73
CA VAL A 231 3.94 3.72 13.56
C VAL A 231 4.53 3.66 14.96
N GLY A 232 5.34 4.65 15.32
CA GLY A 232 6.10 4.66 16.57
C GLY A 232 7.04 3.46 16.63
N ARG A 233 6.83 2.58 17.63
CA ARG A 233 7.56 1.31 17.76
C ARG A 233 6.78 0.11 17.24
N GLY A 234 5.56 0.30 16.77
CA GLY A 234 4.72 -0.76 16.22
C GLY A 234 4.52 -0.61 14.72
N GLN A 235 3.49 -1.28 14.22
CA GLN A 235 3.17 -1.24 12.80
C GLN A 235 1.69 -1.49 12.51
N VAL A 236 1.28 -1.08 11.32
CA VAL A 236 -0.04 -1.31 10.76
C VAL A 236 0.10 -2.04 9.43
N ILE A 237 -0.59 -3.17 9.29
CA ILE A 237 -0.61 -4.01 8.10
C ILE A 237 -2.04 -4.04 7.58
N LEU A 238 -2.24 -3.54 6.36
CA LEU A 238 -3.56 -3.47 5.74
C LEU A 238 -3.63 -4.36 4.49
N PHE A 239 -4.71 -5.12 4.39
CA PHE A 239 -5.09 -5.90 3.22
C PHE A 239 -6.36 -5.35 2.59
N ALA A 240 -6.34 -5.12 1.27
CA ALA A 240 -7.48 -4.57 0.52
C ALA A 240 -8.72 -5.47 0.57
N THR A 241 -8.51 -6.78 0.65
CA THR A 241 -9.55 -7.79 0.86
C THR A 241 -9.11 -8.77 1.93
N ASP A 242 -9.97 -9.72 2.29
CA ASP A 242 -9.61 -10.77 3.24
C ASP A 242 -8.60 -11.75 2.61
N PRO A 243 -7.35 -11.81 3.08
CA PRO A 243 -6.34 -12.71 2.54
C PRO A 243 -6.63 -14.19 2.84
N THR A 244 -7.53 -14.47 3.79
CA THR A 244 -7.90 -15.82 4.21
C THR A 244 -9.25 -16.28 3.69
N PHE A 245 -9.89 -15.50 2.81
CA PHE A 245 -11.23 -15.81 2.30
C PHE A 245 -11.32 -17.24 1.76
N ARG A 246 -12.05 -18.09 2.49
CA ARG A 246 -12.25 -19.52 2.21
C ARG A 246 -10.96 -20.32 2.00
N THR A 247 -9.80 -19.79 2.38
CA THR A 247 -8.48 -20.44 2.17
C THR A 247 -8.27 -20.92 0.73
N TRP A 248 -8.82 -20.22 -0.27
CA TRP A 248 -8.74 -20.65 -1.67
C TRP A 248 -7.35 -20.52 -2.28
N LEU A 249 -6.57 -19.51 -1.86
CA LEU A 249 -5.29 -19.19 -2.47
C LEU A 249 -4.15 -19.32 -1.44
N PRO A 250 -3.28 -20.33 -1.58
CA PRO A 250 -2.18 -20.56 -0.62
C PRO A 250 -1.22 -19.38 -0.48
N GLY A 251 -0.99 -18.62 -1.55
CA GLY A 251 -0.12 -17.45 -1.49
C GLY A 251 -0.70 -16.29 -0.67
N MET A 252 -2.01 -16.03 -0.76
CA MET A 252 -2.65 -15.05 0.12
C MET A 252 -2.65 -15.49 1.58
N GLN A 253 -2.87 -16.79 1.82
CA GLN A 253 -2.78 -17.37 3.16
C GLN A 253 -1.36 -17.23 3.75
N ARG A 254 -0.32 -17.47 2.95
CA ARG A 254 1.08 -17.27 3.37
C ARG A 254 1.36 -15.80 3.68
N LEU A 255 0.87 -14.88 2.87
CA LEU A 255 0.97 -13.44 3.14
C LEU A 255 0.36 -13.07 4.50
N PHE A 256 -0.82 -13.61 4.82
CA PHE A 256 -1.45 -13.42 6.13
C PHE A 256 -0.65 -14.04 7.27
N PHE A 257 -0.14 -15.26 7.11
CA PHE A 257 0.67 -15.89 8.14
C PHE A 257 2.00 -15.17 8.36
N ASN A 258 2.64 -14.65 7.31
CA ASN A 258 3.82 -13.82 7.45
C ASN A 258 3.52 -12.58 8.31
N ALA A 259 2.39 -11.91 8.08
CA ALA A 259 1.97 -10.76 8.91
C ALA A 259 1.80 -11.14 10.38
N VAL A 260 1.15 -12.28 10.66
CA VAL A 260 0.85 -12.72 12.02
C VAL A 260 2.08 -13.24 12.77
N LEU A 261 2.94 -14.01 12.09
CA LEU A 261 4.08 -14.69 12.71
C LEU A 261 5.33 -13.82 12.72
N LEU A 262 5.64 -13.13 11.62
CA LEU A 262 6.85 -12.32 11.49
C LEU A 262 6.62 -10.87 11.91
N GLY A 263 5.38 -10.37 11.84
CA GLY A 263 5.04 -8.99 12.14
C GLY A 263 5.65 -8.49 13.46
N PRO A 264 5.40 -9.15 14.61
CA PRO A 264 5.91 -8.73 15.92
C PRO A 264 7.45 -8.70 16.05
N GLY A 265 8.19 -9.28 15.10
CA GLY A 265 9.65 -9.37 15.16
C GLY A 265 10.39 -8.46 14.17
N MET A 266 9.78 -8.12 13.02
CA MET A 266 10.52 -7.49 11.91
C MET A 266 10.56 -5.96 11.99
N VAL A 267 9.46 -5.33 12.39
CA VAL A 267 9.34 -3.85 12.43
C VAL A 267 9.10 -3.34 13.85
N THR A 268 8.50 -4.17 14.70
CA THR A 268 8.08 -3.71 16.03
C THR A 268 9.16 -3.87 17.09
N SER A 269 9.33 -2.86 17.93
CA SER A 269 10.21 -2.87 19.11
C SER A 269 9.37 -2.81 20.38
N GLN A 270 9.18 -3.96 21.04
CA GLN A 270 8.46 -4.04 22.30
C GLN A 270 9.41 -3.69 23.46
N PRO A 271 9.05 -2.77 24.36
CA PRO A 271 9.82 -2.58 25.59
C PRO A 271 9.66 -3.85 26.43
N ILE A 272 10.74 -4.62 26.58
CA ILE A 272 10.78 -5.78 27.46
C ILE A 272 10.55 -5.26 28.89
N PRO A 273 9.48 -5.64 29.59
CA PRO A 273 9.35 -5.33 31.00
C PRO A 273 10.34 -6.23 31.75
N TRP A 274 11.43 -5.63 32.21
CA TRP A 274 12.30 -6.20 33.23
C TRP A 274 11.72 -5.94 34.61
#